data_AF-A0A3M1I0S8-F1
#
_entry.id   AF-A0A3M1I0S8-F1
#
_cell.length_a   1.000
_cell.length_b   1.000
_cell.length_c   1.000
_cell.angle_alpha   90.00
_cell.angle_beta   90.00
_cell.angle_gamma   90.00
#
_symmetry.space_group_name_H-M   'P 1'
#
loop_
_entity.id
_entity.type
_entity.pdbx_description
1 polymer ?
#
loop_
_entity_poly.entity_id
_entity_poly.type
_entity_poly.pdbx_seq_one_letter_code
_entity_poly.pdbx_strand_id
1 'polypeptide(L)'
;MTSDWTAILLAAALLTLLLSVIAVTVLALRYIALRGQVDERANQLFIQWRERELTDLREHLQQAAQNEARLQFEQWKQKYEETIRRDAAAKSRAVTFGQVTEHFIPYLPDFAYNPKDARFLGSPVDFIVFDGLSEGAVRKIVFVEVKTGSAHLSTRERQVRNAIQAKHVEWTIVRPDTPPTVAPQQGKRP
;
A
#
# COMPACT_ATOMS: atom_id res chain seq x y z
N MET A 1 -35.01 78.94 73.23
CA MET A 1 -35.22 77.54 73.69
C MET A 1 -35.86 76.61 72.65
N THR A 2 -36.20 77.09 71.45
CA THR A 2 -36.75 76.25 70.35
C THR A 2 -35.74 75.90 69.26
N SER A 3 -34.61 76.62 69.19
CA SER A 3 -33.54 76.44 68.19
C SER A 3 -32.77 75.11 68.30
N ASP A 4 -32.66 74.57 69.51
CA ASP A 4 -31.79 73.41 69.77
C ASP A 4 -32.47 72.10 69.32
N TRP A 5 -33.80 72.02 69.46
CA TRP A 5 -34.59 70.88 69.02
C TRP A 5 -34.68 70.76 67.49
N THR A 6 -34.77 71.88 66.77
CA THR A 6 -34.78 71.87 65.30
C THR A 6 -33.45 71.39 64.71
N ALA A 7 -32.32 71.75 65.33
CA ALA A 7 -31.00 71.29 64.89
C ALA A 7 -30.82 69.77 65.11
N ILE A 8 -31.28 69.26 66.25
CA ILE A 8 -31.25 67.82 66.56
C ILE A 8 -32.15 67.02 65.59
N LEU A 9 -33.36 67.51 65.30
CA LEU A 9 -34.28 66.87 64.36
C LEU A 9 -33.74 66.87 62.92
N LEU A 10 -33.13 67.98 62.47
CA LEU A 10 -32.50 68.05 61.16
C LEU A 10 -31.28 67.12 61.07
N ALA A 11 -30.45 67.04 62.10
CA ALA A 11 -29.31 66.13 62.15
C ALA A 11 -29.76 64.66 62.13
N ALA A 12 -30.82 64.31 62.87
CA ALA A 12 -31.39 62.97 62.85
C ALA A 12 -31.99 62.61 61.48
N ALA A 13 -32.68 63.55 60.82
CA ALA A 13 -33.23 63.35 59.48
C ALA A 13 -32.14 63.20 58.41
N LEU A 14 -31.05 63.96 58.51
CA LEU A 14 -29.90 63.81 57.63
C LEU A 14 -29.18 62.46 57.85
N LEU A 15 -29.09 62.00 59.10
CA LEU A 15 -28.51 60.69 59.44
C LEU A 15 -29.37 59.55 58.86
N THR A 16 -30.69 59.59 59.02
CA THR A 16 -31.59 58.55 58.47
C THR A 16 -31.57 58.56 56.95
N LEU A 17 -31.54 59.74 56.31
CA LEU A 17 -31.37 59.87 54.88
C LEU A 17 -30.04 59.27 54.42
N LEU A 18 -28.93 59.61 55.09
CA LEU A 18 -27.61 59.07 54.79
C LEU A 18 -27.58 57.54 54.90
N LEU A 19 -28.13 56.99 56.00
CA LEU A 19 -28.23 55.54 56.20
C LEU A 19 -29.10 54.86 55.13
N SER A 20 -30.19 55.50 54.71
CA SER A 20 -31.05 54.98 53.63
C SER A 20 -30.32 54.95 52.29
N VAL A 21 -29.54 55.98 51.97
CA VAL A 21 -28.74 56.06 50.74
C VAL A 21 -27.64 55.01 50.76
N ILE A 22 -26.96 54.83 51.89
CA ILE A 22 -25.94 53.77 52.05
C ILE A 22 -26.60 52.39 51.87
N ALA A 23 -27.75 52.14 52.49
CA ALA A 23 -28.47 50.88 52.37
C ALA A 23 -28.87 50.59 50.91
N VAL A 24 -29.44 51.58 50.21
CA VAL A 24 -29.81 51.46 48.79
C VAL A 24 -28.58 51.22 47.91
N THR A 25 -27.47 51.90 48.18
CA THR A 25 -26.22 51.72 47.42
C THR A 25 -25.67 50.31 47.62
N VAL A 26 -25.64 49.80 48.86
CA VAL A 26 -25.19 48.43 49.15
C VAL A 26 -26.11 47.40 48.50
N LEU A 27 -27.43 47.61 48.53
CA LEU A 27 -28.39 46.74 47.86
C LEU A 27 -28.22 46.75 46.34
N ALA A 28 -27.99 47.93 45.73
CA ALA A 28 -27.72 48.05 44.30
C ALA A 28 -26.42 47.33 43.90
N LEU A 29 -25.35 47.49 44.67
CA LEU A 29 -24.08 46.78 44.44
C LEU A 29 -24.23 45.28 44.58
N ARG A 30 -24.96 44.81 45.61
CA ARG A 30 -25.27 43.38 45.77
C ARG A 30 -26.12 42.84 44.62
N TYR A 31 -27.09 43.60 44.14
CA TYR A 31 -27.94 43.21 43.02
C TYR A 31 -27.14 43.07 41.72
N ILE A 32 -26.29 44.06 41.40
CA ILE A 32 -25.43 44.02 40.20
C ILE A 32 -24.45 42.84 40.28
N ALA A 33 -23.82 42.64 41.44
CA ALA A 33 -22.88 41.52 41.65
C ALA A 33 -23.56 40.15 41.54
N LEU A 34 -24.78 40.01 42.07
CA LEU A 34 -25.54 38.75 41.98
C LEU A 34 -25.99 38.45 40.55
N ARG A 35 -26.42 39.49 39.81
CA ARG A 35 -26.82 39.37 38.40
C ARG A 35 -25.66 38.91 37.52
N GLY A 36 -24.45 39.46 37.72
CA GLY A 36 -23.25 39.06 36.98
C GLY A 36 -22.92 37.57 37.12
N GLN A 37 -23.04 36.99 38.32
CA GLN A 37 -22.79 35.56 38.55
C GLN A 37 -23.83 34.66 37.88
N VAL A 38 -25.09 35.09 37.82
CA VAL A 38 -26.16 34.34 37.14
C VAL A 38 -25.91 34.33 35.63
N ASP A 39 -25.51 35.46 35.06
CA ASP A 39 -25.21 35.58 33.64
C ASP A 39 -23.99 34.73 33.24
N GLU A 40 -22.94 34.72 34.05
CA GLU A 40 -21.76 33.87 33.83
C GLU A 40 -22.10 32.38 33.87
N ARG A 41 -22.87 31.93 34.88
CA ARG A 41 -23.29 30.52 35.00
C ARG A 41 -24.22 30.12 33.86
N ALA A 42 -25.16 30.98 33.48
CA ALA A 42 -26.05 30.74 32.35
C ALA A 42 -25.27 30.60 31.04
N ASN A 43 -24.28 31.46 30.81
CA ASN A 43 -23.42 31.39 29.64
C ASN A 43 -22.54 30.13 29.63
N GLN A 44 -21.98 29.74 30.78
CA GLN A 44 -21.21 28.50 30.90
C GLN A 44 -22.06 27.26 30.61
N LEU A 45 -23.25 27.16 31.20
CA LEU A 45 -24.17 26.05 30.93
C LEU A 45 -24.59 26.01 29.47
N PHE A 46 -24.81 27.16 28.86
CA PHE A 46 -25.16 27.27 27.44
C PHE A 46 -24.01 26.83 26.53
N ILE A 47 -22.77 27.25 26.82
CA ILE A 47 -21.59 26.81 26.06
C ILE A 47 -21.41 25.30 26.18
N GLN A 48 -21.50 24.76 27.40
CA GLN A 48 -21.37 23.32 27.64
C GLN A 48 -22.47 22.52 26.93
N TRP A 49 -23.72 22.97 27.02
CA TRP A 49 -24.83 22.32 26.32
C TRP A 49 -24.60 22.33 24.81
N ARG A 50 -24.22 23.49 24.25
CA ARG A 50 -23.94 23.64 22.83
C ARG A 50 -22.79 22.74 22.36
N GLU A 51 -21.72 22.65 23.16
CA GLU A 51 -20.58 21.78 22.86
C GLU A 51 -20.98 20.30 22.86
N ARG A 52 -21.80 19.86 23.81
CA ARG A 52 -22.32 18.49 23.84
C ARG A 52 -23.19 18.21 22.61
N GLU A 53 -24.15 19.08 22.33
CA GLU A 53 -25.03 18.93 21.16
C GLU A 53 -24.23 18.85 19.84
N LEU A 54 -23.23 19.71 19.68
CA LEU A 54 -22.34 19.67 18.50
C LEU A 54 -21.51 18.39 18.44
N THR A 55 -21.10 17.86 19.58
CA THR A 55 -20.31 16.63 19.65
C THR A 55 -21.19 15.43 19.29
N ASP A 56 -22.37 15.32 19.88
CA ASP A 56 -23.33 14.25 19.63
C ASP A 56 -23.76 14.23 18.16
N LEU A 57 -24.04 15.40 17.57
CA LEU A 57 -24.38 15.51 16.16
C LEU A 57 -23.24 15.07 15.25
N ARG A 58 -21.99 15.48 15.55
CA ARG A 58 -20.82 15.05 14.80
C ARG A 58 -20.62 13.55 14.88
N GLU A 59 -20.78 12.97 16.07
CA GLU A 59 -20.64 11.54 16.29
C GLU A 59 -21.68 10.76 15.48
N HIS A 60 -22.96 11.19 15.51
CA HIS A 60 -24.01 10.57 14.71
C HIS A 60 -23.72 10.63 13.21
N LEU A 61 -23.26 11.77 12.70
CA LEU A 61 -22.90 11.93 11.28
C LEU A 61 -21.72 11.04 10.90
N GLN A 62 -20.70 10.96 11.76
CA GLN A 62 -19.54 10.10 11.55
C GLN A 62 -19.92 8.63 11.56
N GLN A 63 -20.74 8.20 12.52
CA GLN A 63 -21.24 6.83 12.60
C GLN A 63 -22.06 6.46 11.36
N ALA A 64 -22.96 7.35 10.91
CA ALA A 64 -23.74 7.14 9.68
C ALA A 64 -22.83 6.99 8.45
N ALA A 65 -21.85 7.89 8.28
CA ALA A 65 -20.90 7.84 7.18
C ALA A 65 -20.03 6.57 7.22
N GLN A 66 -19.58 6.15 8.40
CA GLN A 66 -18.81 4.90 8.57
C GLN A 66 -19.66 3.66 8.24
N ASN A 67 -20.91 3.62 8.67
CA ASN A 67 -21.83 2.52 8.38
C ASN A 67 -22.10 2.44 6.88
N GLU A 68 -22.34 3.57 6.22
CA GLU A 68 -22.53 3.62 4.77
C GLU A 68 -21.28 3.15 4.02
N ALA A 69 -20.10 3.65 4.39
CA ALA A 69 -18.83 3.22 3.79
C ALA A 69 -18.59 1.71 3.97
N ARG A 70 -18.92 1.17 5.14
CA ARG A 70 -18.80 -0.27 5.42
C ARG A 70 -19.74 -1.10 4.54
N LEU A 71 -20.99 -0.65 4.37
CA LEU A 71 -21.96 -1.31 3.50
C LEU A 71 -21.51 -1.28 2.03
N GLN A 72 -21.06 -0.12 1.54
CA GLN A 72 -20.52 0.02 0.19
C GLN A 72 -19.31 -0.89 -0.03
N PHE A 73 -18.41 -1.00 0.96
CA PHE A 73 -17.26 -1.88 0.91
C PHE A 73 -17.66 -3.36 0.84
N GLU A 74 -18.60 -3.80 1.67
CA GLU A 74 -19.10 -5.19 1.64
C GLU A 74 -19.79 -5.50 0.30
N GLN A 75 -20.60 -4.58 -0.23
CA GLN A 75 -21.23 -4.72 -1.55
C GLN A 75 -20.18 -4.80 -2.67
N TRP A 76 -19.18 -3.92 -2.64
CA TRP A 76 -18.07 -3.96 -3.58
C TRP A 76 -17.33 -5.29 -3.49
N LYS A 77 -17.01 -5.76 -2.28
CA LYS A 77 -16.34 -7.03 -2.04
C LYS A 77 -17.14 -8.18 -2.64
N GLN A 78 -18.43 -8.30 -2.33
CA GLN A 78 -19.29 -9.35 -2.90
C GLN A 78 -19.34 -9.31 -4.43
N LYS A 79 -19.44 -8.10 -5.01
CA LYS A 79 -19.52 -7.91 -6.47
C LYS A 79 -18.23 -8.31 -7.19
N TYR A 80 -17.07 -8.01 -6.58
CA TYR A 80 -15.77 -8.19 -7.22
C TYR A 80 -14.99 -9.41 -6.74
N GLU A 81 -15.41 -10.09 -5.68
CA GLU A 81 -14.74 -11.27 -5.12
C GLU A 81 -14.58 -12.38 -6.16
N GLU A 82 -15.63 -12.70 -6.92
CA GLU A 82 -15.55 -13.74 -7.94
C GLU A 82 -14.61 -13.34 -9.09
N THR A 83 -14.62 -12.07 -9.48
CA THR A 83 -13.74 -11.55 -10.54
C THR A 83 -12.28 -11.57 -10.08
N ILE A 84 -11.99 -11.11 -8.86
CA ILE A 84 -10.65 -11.13 -8.26
C ILE A 84 -10.17 -12.58 -8.12
N ARG A 85 -11.02 -13.49 -7.65
CA ARG A 85 -10.68 -14.91 -7.50
C ARG A 85 -10.40 -15.57 -8.85
N ARG A 86 -11.20 -15.27 -9.88
CA ARG A 86 -10.99 -15.76 -11.25
C ARG A 86 -9.73 -15.18 -11.87
N ASP A 87 -9.45 -13.89 -11.69
CA ASP A 87 -8.23 -13.22 -12.18
C ASP A 87 -6.98 -13.76 -11.48
N ALA A 88 -7.00 -13.91 -10.16
CA ALA A 88 -5.92 -14.53 -9.41
C ALA A 88 -5.67 -15.98 -9.85
N ALA A 89 -6.74 -16.76 -10.04
CA ALA A 89 -6.65 -18.13 -10.56
C ALA A 89 -6.21 -18.19 -12.03
N ALA A 90 -6.54 -17.19 -12.85
CA ALA A 90 -6.12 -17.10 -14.25
C ALA A 90 -4.64 -16.71 -14.35
N LYS A 91 -4.18 -15.74 -13.56
CA LYS A 91 -2.77 -15.34 -13.45
C LYS A 91 -1.92 -16.47 -12.89
N SER A 92 -2.37 -17.11 -11.81
CA SER A 92 -1.69 -18.28 -11.25
C SER A 92 -1.63 -19.41 -12.27
N ARG A 93 -2.74 -19.71 -12.97
CA ARG A 93 -2.71 -20.70 -14.06
C ARG A 93 -1.78 -20.28 -15.19
N ALA A 94 -1.74 -19.03 -15.62
CA ALA A 94 -0.83 -18.59 -16.68
C ALA A 94 0.64 -18.71 -16.27
N VAL A 95 0.98 -18.36 -15.03
CA VAL A 95 2.35 -18.47 -14.48
C VAL A 95 2.74 -19.95 -14.29
N THR A 96 1.88 -20.73 -13.63
CA THR A 96 2.12 -22.16 -13.41
C THR A 96 2.13 -22.92 -14.74
N PHE A 97 1.26 -22.60 -15.69
CA PHE A 97 1.26 -23.22 -17.00
C PHE A 97 2.50 -22.79 -17.80
N GLY A 98 2.99 -21.56 -17.70
CA GLY A 98 4.29 -21.16 -18.27
C GLY A 98 5.46 -21.97 -17.70
N GLN A 99 5.54 -22.08 -16.37
CA GLN A 99 6.59 -22.85 -15.67
C GLN A 99 6.50 -24.37 -15.91
N VAL A 100 5.29 -24.92 -16.03
CA VAL A 100 5.08 -26.33 -16.35
C VAL A 100 5.33 -26.58 -17.84
N THR A 101 4.95 -25.67 -18.73
CA THR A 101 5.22 -25.83 -20.17
C THR A 101 6.73 -25.93 -20.40
N GLU A 102 7.57 -25.11 -19.74
CA GLU A 102 9.04 -25.20 -19.81
C GLU A 102 9.64 -26.58 -19.50
N HIS A 103 9.00 -27.42 -18.69
CA HIS A 103 9.49 -28.78 -18.41
C HIS A 103 8.74 -29.87 -19.19
N PHE A 104 7.55 -29.56 -19.72
CA PHE A 104 6.67 -30.53 -20.38
C PHE A 104 6.58 -30.37 -21.90
N ILE A 105 7.15 -29.31 -22.50
CA ILE A 105 7.22 -29.11 -23.96
C ILE A 105 7.70 -30.36 -24.70
N PRO A 106 8.73 -31.10 -24.23
CA PRO A 106 9.18 -32.30 -24.94
C PRO A 106 8.11 -33.39 -25.10
N TYR A 107 7.00 -33.31 -24.38
CA TYR A 107 5.88 -34.27 -24.40
C TYR A 107 4.62 -33.72 -25.08
N LEU A 108 4.64 -32.49 -25.60
CA LEU A 108 3.51 -31.93 -26.34
C LEU A 108 3.44 -32.53 -27.77
N PRO A 109 2.23 -32.67 -28.35
CA PRO A 109 2.04 -33.31 -29.67
C PRO A 109 2.85 -32.67 -30.80
N ASP A 110 3.12 -31.36 -30.70
CA ASP A 110 3.83 -30.58 -31.72
C ASP A 110 5.36 -30.63 -31.57
N PHE A 111 5.88 -31.27 -30.51
CA PHE A 111 7.32 -31.44 -30.33
C PHE A 111 7.82 -32.58 -31.21
N ALA A 112 8.41 -32.23 -32.35
CA ALA A 112 8.81 -33.17 -33.41
C ALA A 112 9.99 -34.11 -33.04
N TYR A 113 10.41 -34.15 -31.78
CA TYR A 113 11.58 -34.91 -31.33
C TYR A 113 11.25 -35.82 -30.15
N ASN A 114 12.08 -36.85 -29.94
CA ASN A 114 11.94 -37.72 -28.79
C ASN A 114 12.27 -36.95 -27.49
N PRO A 115 11.36 -36.88 -26.50
CA PRO A 115 11.62 -36.22 -25.23
C PRO A 115 12.87 -36.72 -24.49
N LYS A 116 13.26 -37.99 -24.66
CA LYS A 116 14.48 -38.56 -24.04
C LYS A 116 15.78 -37.94 -24.55
N ASP A 117 15.73 -37.36 -25.75
CA ASP A 117 16.86 -36.75 -26.44
C ASP A 117 16.96 -35.25 -26.18
N ALA A 118 15.97 -34.65 -25.53
CA ALA A 118 15.93 -33.22 -25.21
C ALA A 118 16.57 -32.94 -23.83
N ARG A 119 17.34 -31.86 -23.72
CA ARG A 119 17.91 -31.33 -22.49
C ARG A 119 17.53 -29.86 -22.34
N PHE A 120 16.93 -29.52 -21.20
CA PHE A 120 16.57 -28.15 -20.86
C PHE A 120 17.82 -27.36 -20.46
N LEU A 121 17.90 -26.12 -20.93
CA LEU A 121 18.95 -25.14 -20.58
C LEU A 121 18.34 -23.82 -20.05
N GLY A 122 17.29 -23.30 -20.69
CA GLY A 122 16.70 -21.99 -20.42
C GLY A 122 17.29 -20.84 -21.25
N SER A 123 16.95 -19.59 -20.93
CA SER A 123 17.35 -18.43 -21.76
C SER A 123 18.87 -18.31 -21.96
N PRO A 124 19.38 -18.06 -23.18
CA PRO A 124 18.67 -17.68 -24.41
C PRO A 124 18.31 -18.84 -25.38
N VAL A 125 18.37 -20.10 -24.94
CA VAL A 125 17.93 -21.28 -25.71
C VAL A 125 17.29 -22.29 -24.75
N ASP A 126 15.97 -22.43 -24.78
CA ASP A 126 15.26 -23.30 -23.83
C ASP A 126 15.73 -24.77 -23.83
N PHE A 127 15.96 -25.39 -24.99
CA PHE A 127 16.39 -26.79 -25.09
C PHE A 127 17.50 -27.03 -26.12
N ILE A 128 18.30 -28.07 -25.87
CA ILE A 128 19.11 -28.76 -26.88
C ILE A 128 18.59 -30.18 -27.06
N VAL A 129 18.30 -30.57 -28.30
CA VAL A 129 17.89 -31.92 -28.68
C VAL A 129 19.03 -32.63 -29.39
N PHE A 130 19.41 -33.79 -28.88
CA PHE A 130 20.38 -34.70 -29.50
C PHE A 130 19.62 -35.80 -30.25
N ASP A 131 19.03 -35.47 -31.39
CA ASP A 131 18.12 -36.37 -32.14
C ASP A 131 18.78 -37.73 -32.44
N GLY A 132 18.23 -38.81 -31.88
CA GLY A 132 18.73 -40.18 -32.02
C GLY A 132 19.68 -40.63 -30.90
N LEU A 133 19.93 -39.79 -29.88
CA LEU A 133 20.79 -40.15 -28.74
C LEU A 133 20.28 -41.38 -27.98
N SER A 134 18.97 -41.45 -27.71
CA SER A 134 18.33 -42.59 -27.05
C SER A 134 18.30 -43.86 -27.90
N GLU A 135 18.47 -43.72 -29.22
CA GLU A 135 18.62 -44.82 -30.17
C GLU A 135 20.10 -45.25 -30.34
N GLY A 136 21.04 -44.55 -29.70
CA GLY A 136 22.48 -44.83 -29.74
C GLY A 136 23.23 -44.16 -30.90
N ALA A 137 22.57 -43.33 -31.72
CA ALA A 137 23.17 -42.67 -32.86
C ALA A 137 22.62 -41.24 -33.04
N VAL A 138 23.41 -40.23 -32.68
CA VAL A 138 23.03 -38.82 -32.82
C VAL A 138 23.09 -38.41 -34.29
N ARG A 139 21.94 -38.09 -34.87
CA ARG A 139 21.78 -37.60 -36.26
C ARG A 139 22.04 -36.11 -36.39
N LYS A 140 21.50 -35.33 -35.45
CA LYS A 140 21.64 -33.87 -35.43
C LYS A 140 21.45 -33.31 -34.03
N ILE A 141 22.04 -32.14 -33.79
CA ILE A 141 21.85 -31.35 -32.58
C ILE A 141 20.95 -30.17 -32.94
N VAL A 142 19.83 -30.00 -32.24
CA VAL A 142 18.84 -28.96 -32.50
C VAL A 142 18.71 -28.06 -31.29
N PHE A 143 18.89 -26.75 -31.48
CA PHE A 143 18.63 -25.73 -30.47
C PHE A 143 17.18 -25.29 -30.64
N VAL A 144 16.40 -25.37 -29.56
CA VAL A 144 14.96 -25.09 -29.57
C VAL A 144 14.67 -24.00 -28.55
N GLU A 145 14.06 -22.93 -29.02
CA GLU A 145 13.48 -21.86 -28.21
C GLU A 145 11.96 -21.97 -28.33
N VAL A 146 11.26 -21.90 -27.20
CA VAL A 146 9.82 -22.16 -27.15
C VAL A 146 9.09 -20.87 -26.85
N LYS A 147 8.23 -20.47 -27.78
CA LYS A 147 7.40 -19.28 -27.65
C LYS A 147 5.93 -19.70 -27.58
N THR A 148 5.20 -19.12 -26.65
CA THR A 148 3.74 -19.26 -26.57
C THR A 148 3.06 -18.04 -27.21
N GLY A 149 1.99 -18.25 -27.96
CA GLY A 149 1.22 -17.18 -28.61
C GLY A 149 2.02 -16.40 -29.67
N SER A 150 1.96 -15.06 -29.61
CA SER A 150 2.60 -14.14 -30.57
C SER A 150 3.98 -13.63 -30.10
N ALA A 151 4.65 -14.34 -29.20
CA ALA A 151 5.93 -13.89 -28.64
C ALA A 151 7.04 -13.95 -29.70
N HIS A 152 7.75 -12.83 -29.88
CA HIS A 152 8.91 -12.73 -30.78
C HIS A 152 10.22 -13.07 -30.05
N LEU A 153 11.26 -13.43 -30.82
CA LEU A 153 12.60 -13.64 -30.25
C LEU A 153 13.12 -12.37 -29.59
N SER A 154 13.81 -12.50 -28.46
CA SER A 154 14.58 -11.41 -27.84
C SER A 154 15.85 -11.10 -28.65
N THR A 155 16.51 -9.98 -28.35
CA THR A 155 17.79 -9.62 -29.01
C THR A 155 18.87 -10.69 -28.76
N ARG A 156 18.93 -11.25 -27.55
CA ARG A 156 19.89 -12.30 -27.18
C ARG A 156 19.61 -13.61 -27.93
N GLU A 157 18.34 -14.03 -27.99
CA GLU A 157 17.92 -15.21 -28.75
C GLU A 157 18.23 -15.06 -30.25
N ARG A 158 17.98 -13.87 -30.83
CA ARG A 158 18.34 -13.60 -32.23
C ARG A 158 19.84 -13.74 -32.49
N GLN A 159 20.69 -13.25 -31.59
CA GLN A 159 22.14 -13.38 -31.72
C GLN A 159 22.57 -14.84 -31.72
N VAL A 160 22.03 -15.66 -30.82
CA VAL A 160 22.33 -17.10 -30.75
C VAL A 160 21.85 -17.83 -32.00
N ARG A 161 20.60 -17.59 -32.44
CA ARG A 161 20.07 -18.15 -33.69
C ARG A 161 20.98 -17.81 -34.87
N ASN A 162 21.40 -16.55 -34.99
CA ASN A 162 22.26 -16.12 -36.09
C ASN A 162 23.64 -16.80 -36.05
N ALA A 163 24.24 -16.98 -34.86
CA ALA A 163 25.48 -17.73 -34.70
C ALA A 163 25.35 -19.20 -35.13
N ILE A 164 24.25 -19.86 -34.73
CA ILE A 164 23.95 -21.24 -35.13
C ILE A 164 23.76 -21.34 -36.65
N GLN A 165 22.99 -20.42 -37.26
CA GLN A 165 22.76 -20.37 -38.70
C GLN A 165 24.04 -20.11 -39.49
N ALA A 166 24.96 -19.30 -38.94
CA ALA A 166 26.29 -19.08 -39.49
C ALA A 166 27.27 -20.25 -39.23
N LYS A 167 26.81 -21.35 -38.60
CA LYS A 167 27.61 -22.52 -38.22
C LYS A 167 28.77 -22.19 -37.26
N HIS A 168 28.65 -21.13 -36.48
CA HIS A 168 29.59 -20.80 -35.40
C HIS A 168 29.29 -21.64 -34.14
N VAL A 169 29.39 -22.96 -34.27
CA VAL A 169 29.16 -23.93 -33.18
C VAL A 169 30.39 -24.82 -33.07
N GLU A 170 30.95 -24.93 -31.86
CA GLU A 170 32.20 -25.66 -31.59
C GLU A 170 32.01 -26.70 -30.49
N TRP A 171 32.72 -27.82 -30.61
CA TRP A 171 32.84 -28.82 -29.56
C TRP A 171 34.21 -28.71 -28.89
N THR A 172 34.24 -28.47 -27.59
CA THR A 172 35.47 -28.42 -26.80
C THR A 172 35.38 -29.31 -25.57
N ILE A 173 36.51 -29.91 -25.20
CA ILE A 173 36.61 -30.76 -24.00
C ILE A 173 37.48 -30.01 -23.00
N VAL A 174 36.87 -29.56 -21.90
CA VAL A 174 37.59 -28.99 -20.77
C VAL A 174 37.82 -30.09 -19.73
N ARG A 175 39.09 -30.39 -19.44
CA ARG A 175 39.48 -31.30 -18.35
C ARG A 175 40.03 -30.47 -17.19
N PRO A 176 39.32 -30.37 -16.06
CA PRO A 176 39.73 -29.54 -14.92
C PRO A 176 41.06 -29.97 -14.28
N ASP A 177 41.47 -31.23 -14.45
CA ASP A 177 42.59 -31.85 -13.72
C ASP A 177 43.97 -31.60 -14.33
N THR A 178 44.06 -30.80 -15.40
CA THR A 178 45.36 -30.39 -15.95
C THR A 178 45.70 -29.01 -15.39
N PRO A 179 46.73 -28.88 -14.53
CA PRO A 179 47.16 -27.56 -14.06
C PRO A 179 47.49 -26.70 -15.28
N PRO A 180 47.12 -25.40 -15.26
CA PRO A 180 47.37 -24.53 -16.40
C PRO A 180 48.86 -24.58 -16.73
N THR A 181 49.18 -25.01 -17.95
CA THR A 181 50.55 -24.94 -18.47
C THR A 181 50.87 -23.45 -18.56
N VAL A 182 51.62 -22.95 -17.57
CA VAL A 182 52.13 -21.58 -17.58
C VAL A 182 53.10 -21.53 -18.76
N ALA A 183 52.68 -20.90 -19.86
CA ALA A 183 53.59 -20.60 -20.96
C ALA A 183 54.79 -19.83 -20.40
N PRO A 184 56.03 -20.12 -20.83
CA PRO A 184 57.19 -19.37 -20.37
C PRO A 184 56.97 -17.91 -20.74
N GLN A 185 56.84 -17.04 -19.73
CA GLN A 185 56.87 -15.60 -19.94
C GLN A 185 58.21 -15.28 -20.57
N GLN A 186 58.20 -14.88 -21.84
CA GLN A 186 59.39 -14.37 -22.51
C GLN A 186 59.92 -13.20 -21.68
N GLY A 187 61.12 -13.38 -21.15
CA GLY A 187 61.79 -12.37 -20.35
C GLY A 187 61.90 -11.07 -21.15
N LYS A 188 61.31 -10.01 -20.61
CA LYS A 188 61.74 -8.65 -20.93
C LYS A 188 63.20 -8.54 -20.49
N ARG A 189 64.12 -8.48 -21.45
CA ARG A 189 65.48 -7.99 -21.18
C ARG A 189 65.43 -6.47 -20.97
N PRO A 190 66.26 -5.94 -20.05
CA PRO A 190 66.39 -4.51 -19.78
C PRO A 190 66.95 -3.75 -20.97
#